data_AF-A0A2J6WQ40-F1
#
_entry.id   AF-A0A2J6WQ40-F1
#
_cell.length_a   1.000
_cell.length_b   1.000
_cell.length_c   1.000
_cell.angle_alpha   90.00
_cell.angle_beta   90.00
_cell.angle_gamma   90.00
#
_symmetry.space_group_name_H-M   'P 1'
#
loop_
_entity.id
_entity.type
_entity.pdbx_description
1 polymer ?
#
loop_
_entity_poly.entity_id
_entity_poly.type
_entity_poly.pdbx_seq_one_letter_code
_entity_poly.pdbx_strand_id
1 'polypeptide(L)'
;MVRKKVYLLVLMAAMITVLIMGYAVAQNKEFKAVSSHEKTDYCPVSQGDTQKDVLKIAVKPCTPSGWWCTSNSQCCSGKCTNNVCD
;
A
#
# COMPACT_ATOMS: atom_id res chain seq x y z
N MET A 1 53.86 0.71 23.53
CA MET A 1 53.22 1.20 22.29
C MET A 1 52.10 0.29 21.73
N VAL A 2 52.10 -1.02 21.98
CA VAL A 2 51.09 -1.97 21.43
C VAL A 2 49.67 -1.75 21.99
N ARG A 3 49.53 -1.49 23.29
CA ARG A 3 48.21 -1.32 23.95
C ARG A 3 47.40 -0.13 23.40
N LYS A 4 48.06 0.97 23.01
CA LYS A 4 47.41 2.14 22.40
C LYS A 4 46.95 1.88 20.97
N LYS A 5 47.69 1.06 20.21
CA LYS A 5 47.30 0.62 18.86
C LYS A 5 46.11 -0.36 18.92
N VAL A 6 46.11 -1.29 19.87
CA VAL A 6 44.98 -2.21 20.10
C VAL A 6 43.72 -1.44 20.51
N TYR A 7 43.85 -0.45 21.40
CA TYR A 7 42.73 0.41 21.79
C TYR A 7 42.14 1.21 20.62
N LEU A 8 42.99 1.77 19.77
CA LEU A 8 42.56 2.46 18.54
C LEU A 8 41.82 1.53 17.58
N LEU A 9 42.30 0.29 17.38
CA LEU A 9 41.63 -0.68 16.51
C LEU A 9 40.25 -1.08 17.04
N VAL A 10 40.11 -1.27 18.35
CA VAL A 10 38.82 -1.61 18.99
C VAL A 10 37.83 -0.45 18.87
N LEU A 11 38.27 0.81 19.06
CA LEU A 11 37.41 1.98 18.88
C LEU A 11 36.93 2.14 17.44
N MET A 12 37.80 1.93 16.46
CA MET A 12 37.41 2.03 15.04
C MET A 12 36.42 0.93 14.66
N ALA A 13 36.61 -0.31 15.15
CA ALA A 13 35.67 -1.40 14.93
C ALA A 13 34.28 -1.11 15.53
N ALA A 14 34.22 -0.55 16.75
CA ALA A 14 32.96 -0.18 17.39
C ALA A 14 32.17 0.87 16.57
N MET A 15 32.84 1.91 16.09
CA MET A 15 32.20 2.94 15.26
C MET A 15 31.66 2.38 13.94
N ILE A 16 32.41 1.48 13.29
CA ILE A 16 31.97 0.79 12.07
C ILE A 16 30.72 -0.06 12.35
N THR A 17 30.66 -0.76 13.47
CA THR A 17 29.47 -1.58 13.82
C THR A 17 28.22 -0.73 14.08
N VAL A 18 28.36 0.45 14.69
CA VAL A 18 27.23 1.37 14.93
C VAL A 18 26.70 1.93 13.61
N LEU A 19 27.60 2.26 12.67
CA LEU A 19 27.20 2.71 11.34
C LEU A 19 26.41 1.62 10.61
N ILE A 20 26.90 0.38 10.57
CA ILE A 20 26.22 -0.74 9.89
C ILE A 20 24.83 -1.01 10.48
N MET A 21 24.69 -0.99 11.81
CA MET A 21 23.39 -1.17 12.48
C MET A 21 22.40 -0.02 12.16
N GLY A 22 22.89 1.21 11.98
CA GLY A 22 22.06 2.36 11.64
C GLY A 22 21.47 2.32 10.22
N TYR A 23 22.18 1.72 9.25
CA TYR A 23 21.70 1.60 7.87
C TYR A 23 20.55 0.60 7.69
N ALA A 24 20.28 -0.28 8.67
CA ALA A 24 19.24 -1.31 8.55
C ALA A 24 17.80 -0.82 8.83
N VAL A 25 17.60 0.43 9.27
CA VAL A 25 16.27 0.96 9.66
C VAL A 25 15.69 1.85 8.56
N ALA A 26 15.37 1.31 7.38
CA ALA A 26 14.84 2.16 6.31
C ALA A 26 13.96 1.49 5.24
N GLN A 27 13.25 0.37 5.47
CA GLN A 27 12.31 -0.17 4.46
C GLN A 27 11.07 -0.88 5.01
N ASN A 28 10.34 -0.29 5.95
CA ASN A 28 8.99 -0.74 6.30
C ASN A 28 7.95 0.22 5.71
N LYS A 29 7.70 0.11 4.40
CA LYS A 29 6.47 0.68 3.83
C LYS A 29 5.36 -0.30 4.17
N GLU A 30 4.57 0.03 5.19
CA GLU A 30 3.37 -0.72 5.55
C GLU A 30 2.45 -0.79 4.33
N PHE A 31 2.37 -1.98 3.73
CA PHE A 31 1.32 -2.29 2.79
C PHE A 31 0.02 -2.35 3.60
N LYS A 32 -0.79 -1.30 3.55
CA LYS A 32 -2.15 -1.34 4.09
C LYS A 32 -2.93 -2.40 3.32
N ALA A 33 -2.97 -3.62 3.88
CA ALA A 33 -3.92 -4.62 3.47
C ALA A 33 -5.33 -4.01 3.62
N VAL A 34 -6.10 -4.01 2.52
CA VAL A 34 -7.51 -3.65 2.54
C VAL A 34 -8.20 -4.62 3.50
N SER A 35 -8.59 -4.12 4.68
CA SER A 35 -9.23 -4.91 5.70
C SER A 35 -10.67 -5.19 5.27
N SER A 36 -10.93 -6.46 4.93
CA SER A 36 -12.22 -7.02 4.54
C SER A 36 -13.16 -7.14 5.75
N HIS A 37 -13.59 -6.02 6.33
CA HIS A 37 -14.63 -6.01 7.37
C HIS A 37 -15.81 -5.09 7.08
N GLU A 38 -15.83 -4.39 5.94
CA GLU A 38 -17.00 -3.65 5.49
C GLU A 38 -17.60 -4.36 4.27
N LYS A 39 -18.84 -4.83 4.39
CA LYS A 39 -19.63 -5.41 3.29
C LYS A 39 -19.94 -4.31 2.28
N THR A 40 -18.94 -3.93 1.51
CA THR A 40 -19.04 -3.04 0.36
C THR A 40 -18.70 -3.89 -0.83
N ASP A 41 -19.67 -4.03 -1.74
CA ASP A 41 -19.41 -4.71 -3.00
C ASP A 41 -18.36 -3.89 -3.74
N TYR A 42 -17.28 -4.57 -4.14
CA TYR A 42 -16.07 -3.97 -4.66
C TYR A 42 -15.96 -4.28 -6.13
N CYS A 43 -15.83 -3.24 -6.95
CA CYS A 43 -15.70 -3.38 -8.38
C CYS A 43 -14.24 -3.17 -8.74
N PRO A 44 -13.58 -4.12 -9.44
CA PRO A 44 -12.28 -3.85 -9.99
C PRO A 44 -12.43 -2.78 -11.07
N VAL A 45 -12.01 -1.54 -10.80
CA VAL A 45 -11.92 -0.55 -11.87
C VAL A 45 -10.68 -0.90 -12.69
N SER A 46 -10.89 -1.35 -13.92
CA SER A 46 -9.85 -1.40 -14.94
C SER A 46 -9.56 0.02 -15.41
N GLN A 47 -8.90 0.80 -14.56
CA GLN A 47 -8.46 2.14 -14.93
C GLN A 47 -7.20 1.99 -15.78
N GLY A 48 -7.32 2.30 -17.07
CA GLY A 48 -6.25 2.22 -18.06
C GLY A 48 -5.20 3.31 -17.88
N ASP A 49 -4.60 3.40 -16.70
CA ASP A 49 -3.51 4.31 -16.44
C ASP A 49 -2.19 3.57 -16.68
N THR A 50 -1.41 4.07 -17.63
CA THR A 50 -0.04 3.62 -17.94
C THR A 50 0.87 3.82 -16.72
N GLN A 51 0.90 2.85 -15.82
CA GLN A 51 1.98 2.71 -14.85
C GLN A 51 2.29 1.23 -14.70
N LYS A 52 3.32 0.80 -15.43
CA LYS A 52 4.14 -0.36 -15.05
C LYS A 52 4.48 -0.20 -13.57
N ASP A 53 4.52 -1.33 -12.87
CA ASP A 53 4.89 -1.49 -11.47
C ASP A 53 3.67 -1.42 -10.53
N VAL A 54 3.15 -2.63 -10.26
CA VAL A 54 2.01 -2.97 -9.38
C VAL A 54 0.64 -2.73 -10.02
N LEU A 55 -0.05 -3.83 -10.36
CA LEU A 55 -1.48 -3.89 -10.65
C LEU A 55 -2.25 -3.33 -9.46
N LYS A 56 -2.37 -2.01 -9.38
CA LYS A 56 -3.21 -1.32 -8.42
C LYS A 56 -4.63 -1.56 -8.91
N ILE A 57 -5.23 -2.69 -8.53
CA ILE A 57 -6.67 -2.87 -8.66
C ILE A 57 -7.25 -1.77 -7.79
N ALA A 58 -7.61 -0.66 -8.42
CA ALA A 58 -8.38 0.37 -7.77
C ALA A 58 -9.71 -0.31 -7.47
N VAL A 59 -9.92 -0.55 -6.18
CA VAL A 59 -11.16 -1.09 -5.68
C VAL A 59 -11.94 0.11 -5.20
N LYS A 60 -12.90 0.56 -6.01
CA LYS A 60 -13.83 1.59 -5.57
C LYS A 60 -15.01 0.91 -4.87
N PRO A 61 -15.47 1.44 -3.73
CA PRO A 61 -16.77 1.04 -3.20
C PRO A 61 -17.82 1.34 -4.28
N CYS A 62 -18.67 0.36 -4.56
CA CYS A 62 -19.76 0.50 -5.52
C CYS A 62 -21.08 0.04 -4.89
N THR A 63 -22.17 0.59 -5.42
CA THR A 63 -23.53 0.33 -4.96
C THR A 63 -24.04 -0.96 -5.61
N PRO A 64 -24.53 -1.94 -4.83
CA PRO A 64 -25.03 -3.21 -5.35
C PRO A 64 -26.31 -3.03 -6.19
N SER A 65 -26.61 -4.02 -7.03
CA SER A 65 -27.88 -4.09 -7.76
C SER A 65 -29.09 -3.98 -6.82
N GLY A 66 -30.13 -3.28 -7.26
CA GLY A 66 -31.35 -3.04 -6.48
C GLY A 66 -31.30 -1.86 -5.51
N TRP A 67 -30.15 -1.19 -5.37
CA TRP A 67 -30.00 -0.02 -4.49
C TRP A 67 -30.12 1.31 -5.23
N TRP A 68 -30.48 2.35 -4.48
CA TRP A 68 -30.61 3.70 -5.02
C TRP A 68 -29.28 4.22 -5.61
N CYS A 69 -29.37 4.87 -6.76
CA CYS A 69 -28.24 5.53 -7.41
C CYS A 69 -28.65 6.86 -8.04
N THR A 70 -27.68 7.77 -8.19
CA THR A 70 -27.86 9.02 -8.95
C THR A 70 -26.98 9.09 -10.20
N SER A 71 -26.01 8.16 -10.35
CA SER A 71 -25.17 8.06 -11.54
C SER A 71 -24.75 6.62 -11.81
N ASN A 72 -24.52 6.30 -13.08
CA ASN A 72 -24.03 5.00 -13.54
C ASN A 72 -22.71 4.58 -12.86
N SER A 73 -21.83 5.53 -12.55
CA SER A 73 -20.54 5.30 -11.91
C SER A 73 -20.62 4.85 -10.45
N GLN A 74 -21.77 5.03 -9.79
CA GLN A 74 -22.00 4.55 -8.43
C GLN A 74 -22.26 3.04 -8.41
N CYS A 75 -22.99 2.52 -9.40
CA CYS A 75 -23.39 1.12 -9.46
C CYS A 75 -22.25 0.17 -9.81
N CYS A 76 -22.32 -1.05 -9.28
CA CYS A 76 -21.35 -2.08 -9.61
C CYS A 76 -21.37 -2.48 -11.09
N SER A 77 -22.57 -2.54 -11.66
CA SER A 77 -22.84 -2.85 -13.06
C SER A 77 -22.49 -1.70 -14.02
N GLY A 78 -22.17 -0.51 -13.51
CA GLY A 78 -22.00 0.68 -14.32
C GLY A 78 -23.32 1.21 -14.92
N LYS A 79 -24.47 0.77 -14.41
CA LYS A 79 -25.80 1.14 -14.92
C LYS A 79 -26.72 1.57 -13.78
N CYS A 80 -27.20 2.80 -13.87
CA CYS A 80 -28.23 3.34 -12.99
C CYS A 80 -29.51 3.56 -13.80
N THR A 81 -30.55 2.78 -13.52
CA THR A 81 -31.82 2.80 -14.26
C THR A 81 -32.95 3.12 -13.29
N ASN A 82 -33.77 4.13 -13.59
CA ASN A 82 -34.86 4.57 -12.70
C ASN A 82 -34.41 4.86 -11.26
N ASN A 83 -33.21 5.43 -11.10
CA ASN A 83 -32.55 5.68 -9.81
C ASN A 83 -32.22 4.40 -9.01
N VAL A 84 -32.14 3.25 -9.67
CA VAL A 84 -31.76 1.96 -9.06
C VAL A 84 -30.63 1.32 -9.86
N CYS A 85 -29.67 0.72 -9.18
CA CYS A 85 -28.61 -0.04 -9.82
C CYS A 85 -29.17 -1.32 -10.45
N ASP A 86 -28.84 -1.55 -11.72
CA ASP A 86 -29.14 -2.80 -12.45
C ASP A 86 -28.26 -3.94 -11.92
#